data_AF-A0A6B3HIP4-F1
#
_entry.id   AF-A0A6B3HIP4-F1
#
_cell.length_a   1.000
_cell.length_b   1.000
_cell.length_c   1.000
_cell.angle_alpha   90.00
_cell.angle_beta   90.00
_cell.angle_gamma   90.00
#
_symmetry.space_group_name_H-M   'P 1'
#
loop_
_entity.id
_entity.type
_entity.pdbx_description
1 polymer ?
#
loop_
_entity_poly.entity_id
_entity_poly.type
_entity_poly.pdbx_seq_one_letter_code
_entity_poly.pdbx_strand_id
1 'polypeptide(L)'
;MVRALALTVTSALATATLAAPAHAHANANSHANAHGRAVSDLPAVTPRAETQVLHDDEAGGNADADDPAIWRNTAAPGRSLVIATAKEGGLRVYDLRARTLQSLSAPPAAGPDDAPGRFNNVDLVHGLRLASVRADLAVVSDRGHDRLRFYRIDRDRVGGPLTDVTDPAAPPVFS
;
A
#
# COMPACT_ATOMS: atom_id res chain seq x y z
N MET A 1 -48.41 38.56 2.88
CA MET A 1 -48.43 39.67 1.90
C MET A 1 -47.35 39.35 0.87
N VAL A 2 -47.66 38.66 -0.25
CA VAL A 2 -48.17 39.20 -1.54
C VAL A 2 -47.08 40.11 -2.16
N ARG A 3 -46.35 39.77 -3.22
CA ARG A 3 -46.80 39.47 -4.60
C ARG A 3 -45.77 38.71 -5.45
N ALA A 4 -46.31 37.86 -6.31
CA ALA A 4 -45.69 37.40 -7.56
C ALA A 4 -45.73 38.51 -8.63
N LEU A 5 -44.83 38.45 -9.61
CA LEU A 5 -45.19 38.74 -11.00
C LEU A 5 -44.21 38.03 -11.96
N ALA A 6 -44.74 37.07 -12.69
CA ALA A 6 -44.14 36.54 -13.90
C ALA A 6 -44.46 37.51 -15.05
N LEU A 7 -43.50 37.70 -15.97
CA LEU A 7 -43.80 38.22 -17.30
C LEU A 7 -42.98 37.43 -18.33
N THR A 8 -43.69 36.56 -19.04
CA THR A 8 -43.29 35.92 -20.29
C THR A 8 -43.37 36.94 -21.42
N VAL A 9 -42.33 37.03 -22.24
CA VAL A 9 -42.42 37.56 -23.61
C VAL A 9 -41.71 36.57 -24.53
N THR A 10 -42.48 36.10 -25.51
CA THR A 10 -42.07 35.19 -26.58
C THR A 10 -41.78 36.00 -27.86
N SER A 11 -41.06 35.39 -28.80
CA SER A 11 -40.78 35.80 -30.21
C SER A 11 -39.58 36.76 -30.38
N ALA A 12 -38.69 36.63 -31.37
CA ALA A 12 -38.74 35.89 -32.62
C ALA A 12 -37.32 35.52 -33.11
N LEU A 13 -37.27 34.50 -33.96
CA LEU A 13 -36.10 34.01 -34.69
C LEU A 13 -35.69 35.02 -35.78
N ALA A 14 -34.41 35.39 -35.85
CA ALA A 14 -33.82 35.98 -37.04
C ALA A 14 -32.37 35.50 -37.18
N THR A 15 -32.15 34.56 -38.11
CA THR A 15 -30.83 34.15 -38.59
C THR A 15 -30.27 35.22 -39.51
N ALA A 16 -29.07 35.73 -39.18
CA ALA A 16 -28.21 36.43 -40.12
C ALA A 16 -26.76 35.99 -39.87
N THR A 17 -26.24 35.14 -40.74
CA THR A 17 -24.82 34.80 -40.87
C THR A 17 -24.09 35.94 -41.58
N LEU A 18 -23.02 36.47 -40.98
CA LEU A 18 -21.98 37.25 -41.65
C LEU A 18 -20.63 37.04 -40.95
N ALA A 19 -19.59 37.06 -41.78
CA ALA A 19 -18.26 36.49 -41.59
C ALA A 19 -17.33 37.25 -40.61
N ALA A 20 -16.32 36.53 -40.11
CA ALA A 20 -15.26 37.00 -39.19
C ALA A 20 -14.35 38.08 -39.80
N PRO A 21 -13.51 38.77 -38.99
CA PRO A 21 -12.19 38.19 -38.72
C PRO A 21 -11.67 38.31 -37.27
N ALA A 22 -10.69 37.46 -37.01
CA ALA A 22 -9.88 37.28 -35.82
C ALA A 22 -9.26 38.55 -35.23
N HIS A 23 -9.25 38.65 -33.90
CA HIS A 23 -8.15 39.24 -33.13
C HIS A 23 -7.92 38.37 -31.88
N ALA A 24 -7.12 37.32 -32.08
CA ALA A 24 -6.53 36.58 -30.98
C ALA A 24 -5.46 37.47 -30.33
N HIS A 25 -5.64 37.84 -29.07
CA HIS A 25 -4.51 38.27 -28.25
C HIS A 25 -3.66 37.04 -27.93
N ALA A 26 -2.67 36.81 -28.78
CA ALA A 26 -1.60 35.88 -28.52
C ALA A 26 -0.81 36.35 -27.30
N ASN A 27 -0.94 35.64 -26.17
CA ASN A 27 0.09 35.69 -25.15
C ASN A 27 1.16 34.68 -25.55
N ALA A 28 2.15 35.18 -26.28
CA ALA A 28 3.35 34.46 -26.65
C ALA A 28 4.20 34.23 -25.40
N ASN A 29 4.11 33.04 -24.82
CA ASN A 29 5.23 32.43 -24.12
C ASN A 29 5.54 31.09 -24.79
N SER A 30 6.02 31.19 -26.03
CA SER A 30 6.67 30.11 -26.73
C SER A 30 8.11 29.98 -26.22
N HIS A 31 8.32 29.10 -25.23
CA HIS A 31 9.57 28.36 -25.18
C HIS A 31 9.32 27.01 -25.81
N ALA A 32 9.48 27.00 -27.13
CA ALA A 32 9.59 25.80 -27.93
C ALA A 32 10.77 24.98 -27.42
N ASN A 33 10.48 23.87 -26.73
CA ASN A 33 11.33 22.71 -26.82
C ASN A 33 10.77 21.81 -27.92
N ALA A 34 11.37 21.96 -29.09
CA ALA A 34 11.20 21.08 -30.24
C ALA A 34 11.76 19.69 -29.90
N HIS A 35 10.97 18.87 -29.21
CA HIS A 35 11.06 17.42 -29.21
C HIS A 35 9.66 16.87 -29.43
N GLY A 36 9.11 17.14 -30.62
CA GLY A 36 7.86 16.58 -31.10
C GLY A 36 8.02 15.09 -31.41
N ARG A 37 8.26 14.27 -30.39
CA ARG A 37 7.78 12.90 -30.38
C ARG A 37 6.43 13.01 -29.70
N ALA A 38 5.35 12.74 -30.44
CA ALA A 38 4.07 12.44 -29.81
C ALA A 38 4.36 11.37 -28.77
N VAL A 39 4.33 11.74 -27.49
CA VAL A 39 4.33 10.77 -26.42
C VAL A 39 2.99 10.08 -26.62
N SER A 40 3.01 8.90 -27.25
CA SER A 40 1.85 8.02 -27.17
C SER A 40 1.60 7.85 -25.68
N ASP A 41 0.42 8.25 -25.19
CA ASP A 41 0.05 8.08 -23.79
C ASP A 41 0.39 6.65 -23.39
N LEU A 42 1.30 6.52 -22.43
CA LEU A 42 1.69 5.21 -21.92
C LEU A 42 0.43 4.52 -21.37
N PRO A 43 0.24 3.20 -21.59
CA PRO A 43 -0.88 2.48 -20.99
C PRO A 43 -0.92 2.72 -19.48
N ALA A 44 -2.01 3.30 -19.00
CA ALA A 44 -2.24 3.54 -17.58
C ALA A 44 -3.01 2.39 -16.94
N VAL A 45 -2.68 2.08 -15.69
CA VAL A 45 -3.45 1.16 -14.84
C VAL A 45 -3.95 1.91 -13.61
N THR A 46 -5.16 1.61 -13.18
CA THR A 46 -5.73 2.18 -11.95
C THR A 46 -5.72 1.10 -10.86
N PRO A 47 -5.23 1.41 -9.64
CA PRO A 47 -5.35 0.47 -8.53
C PRO A 47 -6.82 0.18 -8.21
N ARG A 48 -7.11 -1.04 -7.75
CA ARG A 48 -8.47 -1.46 -7.37
C ARG A 48 -8.73 -1.36 -5.86
N ALA A 49 -7.65 -1.32 -5.07
CA ALA A 49 -7.68 -1.20 -3.62
C ALA A 49 -6.34 -0.60 -3.16
N GLU A 50 -6.37 0.07 -2.02
CA GLU A 50 -5.21 0.63 -1.32
C GLU A 50 -5.34 0.35 0.17
N THR A 51 -4.22 0.10 0.84
CA THR A 51 -4.20 -0.12 2.30
C THR A 51 -4.33 1.21 3.04
N GLN A 52 -4.64 1.12 4.32
CA GLN A 52 -4.60 2.29 5.20
C GLN A 52 -3.20 2.92 5.20
N VAL A 53 -3.15 4.25 5.30
CA VAL A 53 -1.91 5.01 5.43
C VAL A 53 -1.23 4.64 6.74
N LEU A 54 0.10 4.45 6.68
CA LEU A 54 0.96 4.36 7.86
C LEU A 54 1.67 5.71 8.05
N HIS A 55 2.02 6.02 9.30
CA HIS A 55 2.64 7.29 9.66
C HIS A 55 4.01 7.04 10.27
N ASP A 56 5.04 7.63 9.65
CA ASP A 56 6.43 7.60 10.10
C ASP A 56 6.70 8.74 11.11
N ASP A 57 5.85 8.81 12.12
CA ASP A 57 6.02 9.69 13.28
C ASP A 57 5.79 8.91 14.58
N GLU A 58 6.12 9.52 15.72
CA GLU A 58 6.02 8.87 17.02
C GLU A 58 4.58 8.42 17.32
N ALA A 59 3.59 9.22 16.93
CA ALA A 59 2.17 8.89 17.12
C ALA A 59 1.72 7.68 16.27
N GLY A 60 2.29 7.54 15.07
CA GLY A 60 2.14 6.42 14.15
C GLY A 60 2.98 5.19 14.49
N GLY A 61 3.90 5.31 15.47
CA GLY A 61 4.84 4.26 15.84
C GLY A 61 5.98 4.08 14.83
N ASN A 62 6.42 5.17 14.18
CA ASN A 62 7.46 5.19 13.14
C ASN A 62 7.19 4.14 12.05
N ALA A 63 5.93 4.03 11.65
CA ALA A 63 5.47 2.98 10.76
C ALA A 63 5.64 3.43 9.30
N ASP A 64 6.62 2.85 8.62
CA ASP A 64 6.92 3.12 7.22
C ASP A 64 6.68 1.86 6.35
N ALA A 65 5.76 1.98 5.39
CA ALA A 65 5.40 0.88 4.50
C ALA A 65 6.51 0.68 3.45
N ASP A 66 7.05 -0.54 3.33
CA ASP A 66 8.21 -0.79 2.46
C ASP A 66 7.99 -1.97 1.51
N ASP A 67 7.91 -3.20 2.03
CA ASP A 67 8.00 -4.41 1.22
C ASP A 67 6.81 -5.35 1.44
N PRO A 68 6.00 -5.65 0.40
CA PRO A 68 4.91 -6.62 0.48
C PRO A 68 5.28 -8.00 -0.10
N ALA A 69 4.80 -9.04 0.57
CA ALA A 69 4.76 -10.42 0.07
C ALA A 69 3.31 -10.94 0.01
N ILE A 70 2.96 -11.63 -1.08
CA ILE A 70 1.59 -12.12 -1.32
C ILE A 70 1.52 -13.62 -1.07
N TRP A 71 0.91 -14.02 0.05
CA TRP A 71 0.67 -15.42 0.35
C TRP A 71 -0.61 -15.91 -0.34
N ARG A 72 -0.47 -16.81 -1.31
CA ARG A 72 -1.61 -17.37 -2.04
C ARG A 72 -2.23 -18.54 -1.29
N ASN A 73 -3.49 -18.40 -0.89
CA ASN A 73 -4.27 -19.53 -0.39
C ASN A 73 -4.66 -20.44 -1.56
N THR A 74 -4.04 -21.63 -1.65
CA THR A 74 -4.28 -22.57 -2.75
C THR A 74 -5.69 -23.14 -2.78
N ALA A 75 -6.29 -23.41 -1.61
CA ALA A 75 -7.64 -23.95 -1.48
C ALA A 75 -8.73 -22.90 -1.74
N ALA A 76 -8.45 -21.63 -1.44
CA ALA A 76 -9.39 -20.52 -1.62
C ALA A 76 -8.65 -19.23 -2.01
N PRO A 77 -8.30 -19.02 -3.29
CA PRO A 77 -7.45 -17.89 -3.72
C PRO A 77 -7.96 -16.50 -3.33
N GLY A 78 -9.28 -16.30 -3.23
CA GLY A 78 -9.88 -15.05 -2.76
C GLY A 78 -9.62 -14.74 -1.27
N ARG A 79 -9.09 -15.71 -0.51
CA ARG A 79 -8.70 -15.59 0.91
C ARG A 79 -7.18 -15.47 1.10
N SER A 80 -6.44 -15.18 0.02
CA SER A 80 -5.01 -14.88 0.07
C SER A 80 -4.72 -13.66 0.94
N LEU A 81 -3.47 -13.53 1.35
CA LEU A 81 -3.00 -12.48 2.24
C LEU A 81 -1.97 -11.61 1.52
N VAL A 82 -1.97 -10.32 1.84
CA VAL A 82 -0.82 -9.44 1.61
C VAL A 82 -0.17 -9.22 2.96
N ILE A 83 1.10 -9.58 3.09
CA ILE A 83 1.89 -9.40 4.31
C ILE A 83 2.93 -8.35 3.98
N ALA A 84 2.95 -7.24 4.70
CA ALA A 84 3.86 -6.13 4.41
C ALA A 84 4.60 -5.70 5.67
N THR A 85 5.82 -5.22 5.48
CA THR A 85 6.58 -4.57 6.54
C THR A 85 6.12 -3.12 6.71
N ALA A 86 6.03 -2.72 7.98
CA ALA A 86 5.85 -1.35 8.45
C ALA A 86 7.14 -0.83 9.13
N LYS A 87 8.30 -1.42 8.78
CA LYS A 87 9.61 -1.24 9.42
C LYS A 87 9.58 -1.29 10.95
N GLU A 88 9.70 -0.15 11.63
CA GLU A 88 9.69 -0.08 13.09
C GLU A 88 8.28 -0.40 13.65
N GLY A 89 7.24 -0.11 12.87
CA GLY A 89 5.86 -0.52 13.13
C GLY A 89 5.58 -2.03 12.97
N GLY A 90 6.59 -2.83 12.58
CA GLY A 90 6.56 -4.29 12.50
C GLY A 90 5.94 -4.84 11.21
N LEU A 91 4.95 -5.73 11.32
CA LEU A 91 4.23 -6.32 10.19
C LEU A 91 2.76 -5.88 10.15
N ARG A 92 2.23 -5.80 8.93
CA ARG A 92 0.79 -5.67 8.66
C ARG A 92 0.34 -6.81 7.76
N VAL A 93 -0.83 -7.36 8.07
CA VAL A 93 -1.45 -8.43 7.29
C VAL A 93 -2.79 -7.93 6.80
N TYR A 94 -3.00 -7.98 5.49
CA TYR A 94 -4.22 -7.53 4.83
C TYR A 94 -4.87 -8.68 4.06
N ASP A 95 -6.18 -8.58 3.85
CA ASP A 95 -6.84 -9.34 2.79
C ASP A 95 -6.70 -8.65 1.42
N LEU A 96 -7.16 -9.32 0.35
CA LEU A 96 -7.12 -8.78 -1.01
C LEU A 96 -8.04 -7.56 -1.24
N ARG A 97 -8.85 -7.16 -0.25
CA ARG A 97 -9.65 -5.92 -0.25
C ARG A 97 -8.97 -4.82 0.58
N ALA A 98 -7.68 -5.00 0.90
CA ALA A 98 -6.86 -4.09 1.68
C ALA A 98 -7.33 -3.85 3.12
N ARG A 99 -8.16 -4.75 3.67
CA ARG A 99 -8.58 -4.67 5.08
C ARG A 99 -7.52 -5.30 5.96
N THR A 100 -7.10 -4.59 7.00
CA THR A 100 -6.16 -5.09 8.01
C THR A 100 -6.78 -6.25 8.78
N LEU A 101 -6.13 -7.41 8.73
CA LEU A 101 -6.48 -8.61 9.50
C LEU A 101 -5.65 -8.75 10.76
N GLN A 102 -4.41 -8.24 10.75
CA GLN A 102 -3.51 -8.29 11.89
C GLN A 102 -2.45 -7.18 11.78
N SER A 103 -2.10 -6.61 12.93
CA SER A 103 -0.93 -5.77 13.11
C SER A 103 -0.03 -6.41 14.16
N LEU A 104 1.25 -6.56 13.86
CA LEU A 104 2.26 -7.09 14.77
C LEU A 104 3.33 -6.03 14.94
N SER A 105 3.53 -5.54 16.16
CA SER A 105 4.66 -4.64 16.44
C SER A 105 5.98 -5.39 16.29
N ALA A 106 7.05 -4.68 15.93
CA ALA A 106 8.38 -5.21 16.09
C ALA A 106 8.64 -5.48 17.59
N PRO A 107 9.38 -6.54 17.94
CA PRO A 107 9.64 -6.87 19.33
C PRO A 107 10.41 -5.75 20.05
N PRO A 108 10.19 -5.57 21.36
CA PRO A 108 10.93 -4.59 22.15
C PRO A 108 12.41 -4.99 22.25
N ALA A 109 13.23 -4.05 22.69
CA ALA A 109 14.62 -4.33 23.04
C ALA A 109 14.71 -5.43 24.12
N ALA A 110 15.70 -6.31 24.00
CA ALA A 110 15.91 -7.39 24.95
C ALA A 110 16.49 -6.89 26.30
N GLY A 111 17.29 -5.83 26.25
CA GLY A 111 17.90 -5.16 27.39
C GLY A 111 18.01 -3.64 27.19
N PRO A 112 18.50 -2.92 28.21
CA PRO A 112 18.56 -1.45 28.20
C PRO A 112 19.52 -0.88 27.15
N ASP A 113 20.55 -1.64 26.78
CA ASP A 113 21.56 -1.23 25.80
C ASP A 113 21.27 -1.80 24.39
N ASP A 114 20.20 -2.58 24.24
CA ASP A 114 19.82 -3.19 22.97
C ASP A 114 18.86 -2.28 22.18
N ALA A 115 18.98 -2.31 20.86
CA ALA A 115 17.99 -1.69 19.99
C ALA A 115 16.68 -2.52 20.00
N PRO A 116 15.50 -1.88 19.88
CA PRO A 116 14.27 -2.60 19.61
C PRO A 116 14.33 -3.24 18.23
N GLY A 117 13.43 -4.20 17.98
CA GLY A 117 13.29 -4.83 16.68
C GLY A 117 12.97 -3.81 15.59
N ARG A 118 13.59 -3.97 14.43
CA ARG A 118 13.41 -3.07 13.28
C ARG A 118 13.32 -3.88 12.01
N PHE A 119 12.09 -4.11 11.55
CA PHE A 119 11.90 -4.94 10.36
C PHE A 119 12.33 -4.23 9.08
N ASN A 120 12.63 -4.99 8.02
CA ASN A 120 12.90 -4.42 6.70
C ASN A 120 12.07 -5.06 5.60
N ASN A 121 12.47 -6.24 5.14
CA ASN A 121 11.83 -6.94 4.02
C ASN A 121 11.21 -8.23 4.49
N VAL A 122 10.15 -8.64 3.83
CA VAL A 122 9.44 -9.89 4.12
C VAL A 122 9.35 -10.72 2.85
N ASP A 123 9.64 -12.01 2.96
CA ASP A 123 9.42 -12.98 1.89
C ASP A 123 8.79 -14.27 2.43
N LEU A 124 8.33 -15.15 1.55
CA LEU A 124 7.59 -16.35 1.91
C LEU A 124 8.40 -17.62 1.65
N VAL A 125 8.32 -18.55 2.59
CA VAL A 125 8.79 -19.92 2.40
C VAL A 125 7.59 -20.85 2.46
N HIS A 126 7.31 -21.57 1.38
CA HIS A 126 6.14 -22.45 1.30
C HIS A 126 6.48 -23.91 1.61
N GLY A 127 5.55 -24.61 2.26
CA GLY A 127 5.58 -26.06 2.45
C GLY A 127 6.79 -26.57 3.24
N LEU A 128 7.44 -25.71 4.04
CA LEU A 128 8.59 -26.07 4.86
C LEU A 128 8.19 -27.16 5.87
N ARG A 129 9.00 -28.21 5.98
CA ARG A 129 8.78 -29.26 6.97
C ARG A 129 9.30 -28.80 8.33
N LEU A 130 8.40 -28.49 9.25
CA LEU A 130 8.69 -28.21 10.66
C LEU A 130 8.30 -29.45 11.48
N ALA A 131 9.30 -30.24 11.89
CA ALA A 131 9.09 -31.53 12.52
C ALA A 131 8.08 -32.41 11.74
N SER A 132 6.89 -32.66 12.30
CA SER A 132 5.83 -33.48 11.70
C SER A 132 4.83 -32.71 10.84
N VAL A 133 4.90 -31.37 10.78
CA VAL A 133 3.94 -30.54 10.03
C VAL A 133 4.61 -29.82 8.86
N ARG A 134 3.87 -29.63 7.76
CA ARG A 134 4.25 -28.67 6.71
C ARG A 134 3.64 -27.32 7.02
N ALA A 135 4.41 -26.26 6.87
CA ALA A 135 3.94 -24.91 7.14
C ALA A 135 4.45 -23.94 6.08
N ASP A 136 3.65 -22.94 5.80
CA ASP A 136 4.08 -21.74 5.09
C ASP A 136 4.55 -20.72 6.13
N LEU A 137 5.65 -20.04 5.83
CA LEU A 137 6.27 -19.04 6.69
C LEU A 137 6.35 -17.70 5.96
N ALA A 138 6.10 -16.62 6.67
CA ALA A 138 6.63 -15.31 6.33
C ALA A 138 7.94 -15.11 7.09
N VAL A 139 9.00 -14.74 6.38
CA VAL A 139 10.34 -14.55 6.91
C VAL A 139 10.68 -13.08 6.76
N VAL A 140 11.07 -12.44 7.86
CA VAL A 140 11.39 -11.00 7.89
C VAL A 140 12.78 -10.79 8.47
N SER A 141 13.53 -9.84 7.92
CA SER A 141 14.77 -9.38 8.53
C SER A 141 14.48 -8.46 9.71
N ASP A 142 15.06 -8.74 10.87
CA ASP A 142 15.04 -7.89 12.06
C ASP A 142 16.43 -7.29 12.26
N ARG A 143 16.59 -6.05 11.80
CA ARG A 143 17.86 -5.31 11.84
C ARG A 143 18.23 -4.85 13.25
N GLY A 144 17.26 -4.77 14.16
CA GLY A 144 17.51 -4.35 15.54
C GLY A 144 18.14 -5.45 16.38
N HIS A 145 17.69 -6.69 16.16
CA HIS A 145 18.19 -7.87 16.87
C HIS A 145 19.14 -8.75 16.03
N ASP A 146 19.60 -8.23 14.89
CA ASP A 146 20.50 -8.88 13.95
C ASP A 146 20.07 -10.32 13.60
N ARG A 147 18.82 -10.54 13.21
CA ARG A 147 18.31 -11.91 12.95
C ARG A 147 17.25 -11.96 11.89
N LEU A 148 16.98 -13.16 11.38
CA LEU A 148 15.74 -13.46 10.68
C LEU A 148 14.67 -13.88 11.69
N ARG A 149 13.43 -13.45 11.44
CA ARG A 149 12.26 -13.93 12.16
C ARG A 149 11.34 -14.72 11.24
N PHE A 150 10.68 -15.71 11.82
CA PHE A 150 9.86 -16.67 11.11
C PHE A 150 8.44 -16.64 11.69
N TYR A 151 7.47 -16.32 10.85
CA TYR A 151 6.06 -16.28 11.21
C TYR A 151 5.30 -17.38 10.49
N ARG A 152 4.74 -18.33 11.22
CA ARG A 152 3.86 -19.35 10.64
C ARG A 152 2.57 -18.71 10.16
N ILE A 153 2.19 -19.04 8.93
CA ILE A 153 0.96 -18.55 8.29
C ILE A 153 -0.16 -19.57 8.51
N ASP A 154 -1.22 -19.13 9.17
CA ASP A 154 -2.49 -19.83 9.30
C ASP A 154 -3.63 -18.82 9.17
N ARG A 155 -4.21 -18.72 7.97
CA ARG A 155 -5.23 -17.73 7.62
C ARG A 155 -6.41 -17.68 8.59
N ASP A 156 -6.76 -18.80 9.20
CA ASP A 156 -7.99 -18.95 9.98
C ASP A 156 -7.73 -19.00 11.49
N ARG A 157 -6.48 -18.78 11.90
CA ARG A 157 -6.09 -18.72 13.30
C ARG A 157 -6.81 -17.58 14.03
N VAL A 158 -7.37 -17.91 15.19
CA VAL A 158 -7.92 -16.93 16.14
C VAL A 158 -6.79 -16.04 16.66
N GLY A 159 -7.01 -14.72 16.61
CA GLY A 159 -6.02 -13.71 17.02
C GLY A 159 -5.07 -13.25 15.91
N GLY A 160 -5.21 -13.78 14.69
CA GLY A 160 -4.56 -13.24 13.49
C GLY A 160 -3.74 -14.28 12.72
N PRO A 161 -3.52 -14.07 11.41
CA PRO A 161 -2.95 -15.08 10.53
C PRO A 161 -1.49 -15.49 10.79
N LEU A 162 -0.71 -14.65 11.44
CA LEU A 162 0.72 -14.85 11.68
C LEU A 162 0.99 -15.17 13.15
N THR A 163 1.84 -16.17 13.36
CA THR A 163 2.37 -16.56 14.68
C THR A 163 3.88 -16.59 14.62
N ASP A 164 4.57 -15.86 15.49
CA ASP A 164 6.03 -15.95 15.61
C ASP A 164 6.43 -17.36 16.07
N VAL A 165 7.27 -18.02 15.29
CA VAL A 165 7.86 -19.35 15.56
C VAL A 165 9.38 -19.30 15.49
N THR A 166 9.97 -18.10 15.59
CA THR A 166 11.42 -17.90 15.66
C THR A 166 11.96 -18.60 16.89
N ASP A 167 13.02 -19.39 16.72
CA ASP A 167 13.75 -19.94 17.86
C ASP A 167 14.38 -18.79 18.65
N PRO A 168 14.06 -18.61 19.96
CA PRO A 168 14.66 -17.55 20.76
C PRO A 168 16.20 -17.66 20.84
N ALA A 169 16.75 -18.88 20.66
CA ALA A 169 18.18 -19.15 20.63
C ALA A 169 18.82 -18.99 19.24
N ALA A 170 18.07 -18.56 18.22
CA ALA A 170 18.62 -18.33 16.88
C ALA A 170 19.79 -17.31 16.96
N PRO A 171 20.95 -17.63 16.38
CA PRO A 171 22.12 -16.75 16.43
C PRO A 171 21.93 -15.53 15.53
N PRO A 172 22.74 -14.48 15.72
CA PRO A 172 22.77 -13.36 14.81
C PRO A 172 23.23 -13.77 13.39
N VAL A 173 22.81 -13.04 12.35
CA VAL A 173 23.01 -13.45 10.95
C VAL A 173 23.65 -12.39 10.04
N PHE A 174 23.68 -11.12 10.43
CA PHE A 174 24.28 -10.02 9.68
C PHE A 174 25.47 -9.47 10.46
N SER A 175 26.58 -10.21 10.42
CA SER A 175 27.88 -9.82 11.01
C SER A 175 28.58 -8.71 10.24
#